data_AF-A0A7V3WEF7-F1
#
_entry.id   AF-A0A7V3WEF7-F1
#
_cell.length_a   1.000
_cell.length_b   1.000
_cell.length_c   1.000
_cell.angle_alpha   90.00
_cell.angle_beta   90.00
_cell.angle_gamma   90.00
#
_symmetry.space_group_name_H-M   'P 1'
#
loop_
_entity.id
_entity.type
_entity.pdbx_description
1 polymer ?
#
loop_
_entity_poly.entity_id
_entity_poly.type
_entity_poly.pdbx_seq_one_letter_code
_entity_poly.pdbx_strand_id
1 'polypeptide(L)'
;TTPAYSVRLLPNGTAELLAWRAGEYLLRMPSGKTIRVRNDKPAQVMPISGKWTVRFPKGWGAPQEVVFDRLISWTEHPHPGVRYFSGTARYEKMLQIPSSWIAPNRRLYLSLGEVKNLCEVWLNGRYLGILWKAPFRVDITDVVRPGLNRLEVHVTNLWVNRLIGDEQYPDDCEWQGSQLKAFPQWFLEGKPRPVPQRLTFTTWKHWTKDAPLRPSGLLGEVELYAVKRYTITLQ
;
A
#
# COMPACT_ATOMS: atom_id res chain seq x y z
N THR A 1 -8.23 -11.89 -4.37
CA THR A 1 -7.87 -13.19 -4.97
C THR A 1 -7.19 -12.96 -6.30
N THR A 2 -6.16 -13.76 -6.63
CA THR A 2 -5.51 -13.67 -7.96
C THR A 2 -6.46 -14.24 -9.02
N PRO A 3 -6.76 -13.50 -10.10
CA PRO A 3 -7.69 -13.96 -11.13
C PRO A 3 -7.11 -15.17 -11.87
N ALA A 4 -7.94 -15.92 -12.60
CA ALA A 4 -7.46 -17.00 -13.47
C ALA A 4 -6.81 -16.46 -14.75
N TYR A 5 -7.37 -15.36 -15.28
CA TYR A 5 -6.88 -14.66 -16.46
C TYR A 5 -7.35 -13.20 -16.46
N SER A 6 -6.77 -12.39 -17.35
CA SER A 6 -7.34 -11.12 -17.78
C SER A 6 -7.15 -10.97 -19.29
N VAL A 7 -8.14 -10.39 -19.97
CA VAL A 7 -8.07 -10.09 -21.41
C VAL A 7 -8.30 -8.60 -21.62
N ARG A 8 -7.53 -7.99 -22.51
CA ARG A 8 -7.81 -6.63 -23.01
C ARG A 8 -7.54 -6.53 -24.50
N LEU A 9 -8.27 -5.64 -25.16
CA LEU A 9 -7.96 -5.25 -26.54
C LEU A 9 -6.78 -4.26 -26.54
N LEU A 10 -5.90 -4.41 -27.52
CA LEU A 10 -4.77 -3.53 -27.77
C LEU A 10 -5.12 -2.56 -28.92
N PRO A 11 -4.53 -1.35 -28.97
CA PRO A 11 -4.83 -0.36 -30.00
C PRO A 11 -4.59 -0.84 -31.44
N ASN A 12 -3.70 -1.82 -31.62
CA ASN A 12 -3.40 -2.42 -32.92
C ASN A 12 -4.41 -3.49 -33.38
N GLY A 13 -5.55 -3.63 -32.69
CA GLY A 13 -6.60 -4.60 -33.04
C GLY A 13 -6.32 -6.04 -32.62
N THR A 14 -5.26 -6.30 -31.86
CA THR A 14 -5.00 -7.62 -31.23
C THR A 14 -5.55 -7.67 -29.81
N ALA A 15 -5.71 -8.86 -29.23
CA ALA A 15 -6.01 -9.02 -27.81
C ALA A 15 -4.77 -9.47 -27.02
N GLU A 16 -4.62 -8.97 -25.80
CA GLU A 16 -3.66 -9.46 -24.82
C GLU A 16 -4.40 -10.35 -23.81
N LEU A 17 -4.02 -11.63 -23.73
CA LEU A 17 -4.41 -12.54 -22.67
C LEU A 17 -3.26 -12.68 -21.67
N LEU A 18 -3.52 -12.39 -20.40
CA LEU A 18 -2.63 -12.72 -19.29
C LEU A 18 -3.16 -13.95 -18.58
N ALA A 19 -2.38 -15.03 -18.58
CA ALA A 19 -2.75 -16.30 -17.97
C ALA A 19 -2.08 -16.44 -16.60
N TRP A 20 -2.87 -16.27 -15.54
CA TRP A 20 -2.38 -16.32 -14.16
C TRP A 20 -2.35 -17.75 -13.61
N ARG A 21 -3.18 -18.65 -14.14
CA ARG A 21 -3.24 -20.08 -13.77
C ARG A 21 -2.79 -20.95 -14.94
N ALA A 22 -2.42 -22.20 -14.64
CA ALA A 22 -2.29 -23.20 -15.70
C ALA A 22 -3.68 -23.61 -16.19
N GLY A 23 -3.80 -23.98 -17.46
CA GLY A 23 -5.05 -24.43 -18.05
C GLY A 23 -5.19 -24.11 -19.53
N GLU A 24 -6.33 -24.50 -20.08
CA GLU A 24 -6.77 -24.13 -21.42
C GLU A 24 -7.74 -22.94 -21.33
N TYR A 25 -7.49 -21.92 -22.14
CA TYR A 25 -8.31 -20.73 -22.26
C TYR A 25 -8.96 -20.70 -23.64
N LEU A 26 -10.29 -20.59 -23.67
CA LEU A 26 -11.09 -20.52 -24.89
C LEU A 26 -11.59 -19.10 -25.07
N LEU A 27 -11.13 -18.43 -26.13
CA LEU A 27 -11.63 -17.12 -26.53
C LEU A 27 -12.62 -17.32 -27.66
N ARG A 28 -13.90 -16.98 -27.40
CA ARG A 28 -14.96 -17.04 -28.39
C ARG A 28 -15.20 -15.66 -28.98
N MET A 29 -15.00 -15.54 -30.28
CA MET A 29 -15.22 -14.30 -31.02
C MET A 29 -16.71 -14.15 -31.42
N PRO A 30 -17.20 -12.94 -31.68
CA PRO A 30 -18.56 -12.73 -32.19
C PRO A 30 -18.86 -13.49 -33.49
N SER A 31 -17.84 -13.72 -34.33
CA SER A 31 -17.95 -14.52 -35.55
C SER A 31 -18.17 -16.03 -35.32
N GLY A 32 -18.16 -16.49 -34.07
CA GLY A 32 -18.23 -17.92 -33.72
C GLY A 32 -16.87 -18.64 -33.73
N LYS A 33 -15.82 -18.01 -34.28
CA LYS A 33 -14.45 -18.52 -34.23
C LYS A 33 -14.00 -18.65 -32.77
N THR A 34 -13.37 -19.79 -32.46
CA THR A 34 -12.78 -20.05 -31.13
C THR A 34 -11.27 -20.15 -31.25
N ILE A 35 -10.56 -19.38 -30.40
CA ILE A 35 -9.10 -19.43 -30.28
C ILE A 35 -8.78 -20.15 -28.98
N ARG A 36 -7.95 -21.20 -29.06
CA ARG A 36 -7.49 -21.97 -27.90
C ARG A 36 -6.09 -21.51 -27.51
N VAL A 37 -5.90 -21.16 -26.25
CA VAL A 37 -4.58 -20.86 -25.68
C VAL A 37 -4.31 -21.81 -24.53
N ARG A 38 -3.24 -22.59 -24.63
CA ARG A 38 -2.78 -23.46 -23.55
C ARG A 38 -1.68 -22.78 -22.75
N ASN A 39 -1.85 -22.76 -21.42
CA ASN A 39 -0.83 -22.31 -20.49
C ASN A 39 -0.43 -23.44 -19.55
N ASP A 40 0.79 -23.96 -19.70
CA ASP A 40 1.23 -25.16 -18.99
C ASP A 40 1.61 -24.89 -17.52
N LYS A 41 1.95 -23.64 -17.17
CA LYS A 41 2.43 -23.26 -15.83
C LYS A 41 1.71 -22.01 -15.34
N PRO A 42 1.33 -21.93 -14.04
CA PRO A 42 0.76 -20.71 -13.48
C PRO A 42 1.80 -19.57 -13.48
N ALA A 43 1.35 -18.37 -13.12
CA ALA A 43 2.26 -17.26 -12.88
C ALA A 43 3.32 -17.64 -11.84
N GLN A 44 4.57 -17.27 -12.10
CA GLN A 44 5.64 -17.44 -11.11
C GLN A 44 5.44 -16.41 -10.00
N VAL A 45 5.64 -16.82 -8.76
CA VAL A 45 5.48 -15.96 -7.57
C VAL A 45 6.79 -15.93 -6.81
N MET A 46 7.22 -14.73 -6.43
CA MET A 46 8.42 -14.52 -5.62
C MET A 46 8.04 -13.65 -4.42
N PRO A 47 8.04 -14.20 -3.19
CA PRO A 47 7.76 -13.42 -1.99
C PRO A 47 8.90 -12.44 -1.72
N ILE A 48 8.53 -11.25 -1.25
CA ILE A 48 9.45 -10.18 -0.85
C ILE A 48 9.47 -10.12 0.68
N SER A 49 10.44 -10.84 1.25
CA SER A 49 10.59 -10.98 2.70
C SER A 49 11.76 -10.16 3.27
N GLY A 50 11.89 -10.18 4.59
CA GLY A 50 12.96 -9.52 5.34
C GLY A 50 12.76 -8.02 5.52
N LYS A 51 13.85 -7.36 5.93
CA LYS A 51 13.80 -6.01 6.49
C LYS A 51 13.25 -4.95 5.54
N TRP A 52 12.52 -4.00 6.10
CA TRP A 52 12.05 -2.78 5.45
C TRP A 52 12.53 -1.56 6.25
N THR A 53 12.98 -0.53 5.54
CA THR A 53 13.21 0.77 6.17
C THR A 53 11.91 1.56 6.09
N VAL A 54 11.40 2.02 7.23
CA VAL A 54 10.15 2.78 7.33
C VAL A 54 10.47 4.16 7.86
N ARG A 55 10.02 5.20 7.16
CA ARG A 55 10.25 6.59 7.52
C ARG A 55 8.95 7.30 7.82
N PHE A 56 8.94 8.03 8.93
CA PHE A 56 7.81 8.84 9.38
C PHE A 56 8.16 10.33 9.31
N PRO A 57 7.18 11.22 9.10
CA PRO A 57 7.39 12.66 9.11
C PRO A 57 8.02 13.16 10.42
N LYS A 58 8.98 14.08 10.30
CA LYS A 58 9.60 14.75 11.45
C LYS A 58 8.55 15.50 12.26
N GLY A 59 8.63 15.39 13.59
CA GLY A 59 7.74 16.09 14.51
C GLY A 59 6.35 15.45 14.68
N TRP A 60 6.13 14.24 14.13
CA TRP A 60 4.83 13.56 14.20
C TRP A 60 4.78 12.40 15.20
N GLY A 61 5.54 12.53 16.30
CA GLY A 61 5.59 11.59 17.43
C GLY A 61 6.39 10.30 17.17
N ALA A 62 6.46 9.80 15.94
CA ALA A 62 7.28 8.65 15.58
C ALA A 62 8.76 9.04 15.33
N PRO A 63 9.72 8.10 15.49
CA PRO A 63 11.08 8.28 15.00
C PRO A 63 11.07 8.46 13.49
N GLN A 64 11.98 9.28 12.96
CA GLN A 64 12.03 9.56 11.51
C GLN A 64 12.36 8.32 10.67
N GLU A 65 13.04 7.33 11.25
CA GLU A 65 13.39 6.08 10.60
C GLU A 65 13.31 4.94 11.61
N VAL A 66 12.70 3.84 11.19
CA VAL A 66 12.61 2.58 11.93
C VAL A 66 12.82 1.43 10.95
N VAL A 67 13.52 0.38 11.38
CA VAL A 67 13.63 -0.85 10.60
C VAL A 67 12.59 -1.85 11.07
N PHE A 68 11.79 -2.35 10.13
CA PHE A 68 10.82 -3.41 10.37
C PHE A 68 11.43 -4.73 9.89
N ASP A 69 11.71 -5.67 10.80
CA ASP A 69 12.22 -7.00 10.44
C ASP A 69 11.21 -7.82 9.64
N ARG A 70 9.93 -7.58 9.90
CA ARG A 70 8.79 -8.06 9.12
C ARG A 70 7.73 -6.96 9.06
N LEU A 71 6.88 -7.02 8.06
CA LEU A 71 5.72 -6.15 7.96
C LEU A 71 4.72 -6.48 9.09
N ILE A 72 4.25 -5.45 9.77
CA ILE A 72 3.30 -5.52 10.89
C ILE A 72 2.33 -4.34 10.77
N SER A 73 1.18 -4.44 11.44
CA SER A 73 0.38 -3.24 11.69
C SER A 73 1.19 -2.27 12.56
N TRP A 74 1.17 -0.98 12.25
CA TRP A 74 1.81 0.04 13.10
C TRP A 74 1.34 -0.03 14.55
N THR A 75 0.08 -0.44 14.78
CA THR A 75 -0.55 -0.57 16.11
C THR A 75 0.10 -1.63 17.01
N GLU A 76 0.89 -2.53 16.44
CA GLU A 76 1.63 -3.57 17.17
C GLU A 76 3.06 -3.12 17.54
N HIS A 77 3.52 -2.00 16.98
CA HIS A 77 4.87 -1.52 17.23
C HIS A 77 5.02 -1.00 18.67
N PRO A 78 6.12 -1.30 19.38
CA PRO A 78 6.28 -0.91 20.79
C PRO A 78 6.44 0.61 20.99
N HIS A 79 7.05 1.31 20.02
CA HIS A 79 7.21 2.76 20.10
C HIS A 79 5.84 3.47 19.96
N PRO A 80 5.40 4.28 20.95
CA PRO A 80 4.06 4.88 20.95
C PRO A 80 3.80 5.80 19.76
N GLY A 81 4.83 6.53 19.32
CA GLY A 81 4.75 7.36 18.12
C GLY A 81 4.38 6.59 16.84
N VAL A 82 4.85 5.35 16.69
CA VAL A 82 4.49 4.47 15.58
C VAL A 82 3.13 3.83 15.83
N ARG A 83 2.91 3.33 17.05
CA ARG A 83 1.65 2.69 17.48
C ARG A 83 0.41 3.53 17.21
N TYR A 84 0.51 4.82 17.51
CA TYR A 84 -0.57 5.80 17.36
C TYR A 84 -0.35 6.72 16.15
N PHE A 85 0.46 6.30 15.17
CA PHE A 85 0.71 7.13 14.00
C PHE A 85 -0.56 7.27 13.14
N SER A 86 -0.83 8.50 12.71
CA SER A 86 -1.74 8.77 11.60
C SER A 86 -1.12 9.74 10.61
N GLY A 87 -1.23 9.43 9.31
CA GLY A 87 -0.58 10.17 8.24
C GLY A 87 0.06 9.22 7.24
N THR A 88 1.12 9.69 6.57
CA THR A 88 1.84 8.93 5.54
C THR A 88 3.20 8.47 6.05
N ALA A 89 3.48 7.17 5.95
CA ALA A 89 4.80 6.59 6.20
C ALA A 89 5.40 6.01 4.91
N ARG A 90 6.69 6.21 4.70
CA ARG A 90 7.43 5.78 3.50
C ARG A 90 8.19 4.49 3.79
N TYR A 91 7.84 3.43 3.09
CA TYR A 91 8.53 2.14 3.10
C TYR A 91 9.54 2.09 1.96
N GLU A 92 10.74 1.63 2.24
CA GLU A 92 11.82 1.45 1.26
C GLU A 92 12.38 0.04 1.30
N LYS A 93 12.60 -0.54 0.12
CA LYS A 93 13.27 -1.84 -0.03
C LYS A 93 13.96 -1.98 -1.38
N MET A 94 15.07 -2.71 -1.40
CA MET A 94 15.69 -3.15 -2.65
C MET A 94 15.14 -4.52 -3.06
N LEU A 95 14.69 -4.63 -4.31
CA LEU A 95 14.18 -5.86 -4.92
C LEU A 95 15.23 -6.42 -5.87
N GLN A 96 15.58 -7.69 -5.72
CA GLN A 96 16.43 -8.41 -6.66
C GLN A 96 15.54 -9.11 -7.69
N ILE A 97 15.64 -8.72 -8.96
CA ILE A 97 14.82 -9.26 -10.05
C ILE A 97 15.67 -10.15 -10.95
N PRO A 98 15.35 -11.45 -11.09
CA PRO A 98 16.04 -12.32 -12.02
C PRO A 98 15.84 -11.85 -13.45
N SER A 99 16.91 -11.84 -14.27
CA SER A 99 16.81 -11.52 -15.70
C SER A 99 15.81 -12.43 -16.42
N SER A 100 15.71 -13.70 -16.00
CA SER A 100 14.78 -14.69 -16.54
C SER A 100 13.30 -14.36 -16.34
N TRP A 101 12.97 -13.39 -15.49
CA TRP A 101 11.59 -12.92 -15.30
C TRP A 101 11.18 -11.89 -16.35
N ILE A 102 12.15 -11.16 -16.92
CA ILE A 102 11.92 -10.10 -17.90
C ILE A 102 11.99 -10.71 -19.30
N ALA A 103 10.84 -10.82 -19.97
CA ALA A 103 10.74 -11.38 -21.30
C ALA A 103 9.60 -10.73 -22.11
N PRO A 104 9.70 -10.68 -23.45
CA PRO A 104 8.64 -10.11 -24.29
C PRO A 104 7.27 -10.80 -24.17
N ASN A 105 7.20 -12.03 -23.66
CA ASN A 105 5.93 -12.74 -23.45
C ASN A 105 5.54 -12.78 -21.97
N ARG A 106 5.97 -11.81 -21.16
CA ARG A 106 5.63 -11.72 -19.75
C ARG A 106 5.26 -10.30 -19.33
N ARG A 107 4.42 -10.24 -18.30
CA ARG A 107 4.13 -9.03 -17.52
C ARG A 107 4.61 -9.28 -16.09
N LEU A 108 5.22 -8.29 -15.46
CA LEU A 108 5.57 -8.33 -14.04
C LEU A 108 4.61 -7.44 -13.25
N TYR A 109 4.07 -7.99 -12.16
CA TYR A 109 3.22 -7.25 -11.23
C TYR A 109 3.82 -7.27 -9.82
N LEU A 110 3.76 -6.11 -9.15
CA LEU A 110 3.99 -6.00 -7.73
C LEU A 110 2.64 -6.05 -7.00
N SER A 111 2.48 -7.00 -6.09
CA SER A 111 1.33 -7.13 -5.20
C SER A 111 1.77 -6.76 -3.79
N LEU A 112 1.13 -5.78 -3.18
CA LEU A 112 1.45 -5.32 -1.81
C LEU A 112 0.68 -6.09 -0.72
N GLY A 113 -0.16 -7.04 -1.12
CA GLY A 113 -1.03 -7.78 -0.21
C GLY A 113 -2.04 -6.86 0.47
N GLU A 114 -2.00 -6.79 1.79
CA GLU A 114 -2.83 -5.93 2.63
C GLU A 114 -2.16 -4.58 2.92
N VAL A 115 -2.88 -3.51 2.57
CA VAL A 115 -2.51 -2.12 2.87
C VAL A 115 -3.65 -1.49 3.66
N LYS A 116 -3.30 -0.75 4.71
CA LYS A 116 -4.24 0.02 5.53
C LYS A 116 -3.83 1.50 5.55
N ASN A 117 -4.43 2.37 4.73
CA ASN A 117 -5.64 2.16 3.91
C ASN A 117 -5.43 2.33 2.41
N LEU A 118 -4.52 3.22 2.02
CA LEU A 118 -4.13 3.40 0.63
C LEU A 118 -2.63 3.60 0.53
N CYS A 119 -2.09 3.44 -0.66
CA CYS A 119 -0.69 3.72 -0.90
C CYS A 119 -0.40 4.26 -2.28
N GLU A 120 0.73 4.93 -2.37
CA GLU A 120 1.35 5.37 -3.61
C GLU A 120 2.63 4.56 -3.83
N VAL A 121 2.95 4.23 -5.08
CA VAL A 121 4.06 3.31 -5.39
C VAL A 121 5.05 3.95 -6.37
N TRP A 122 6.34 3.80 -6.08
CA TRP A 122 7.43 4.14 -6.98
C TRP A 122 8.37 2.95 -7.16
N LEU A 123 8.87 2.76 -8.37
CA LEU A 123 9.94 1.81 -8.64
C LEU A 123 11.03 2.50 -9.45
N ASN A 124 12.28 2.42 -8.98
CA ASN A 124 13.43 3.08 -9.59
C ASN A 124 13.21 4.59 -9.79
N GLY A 125 12.50 5.24 -8.86
CA GLY A 125 12.14 6.66 -8.93
C GLY A 125 10.96 7.00 -9.84
N ARG A 126 10.43 6.05 -10.62
CA ARG A 126 9.24 6.27 -11.46
C ARG A 126 7.96 6.03 -10.66
N TYR A 127 7.09 7.03 -10.64
CA TYR A 127 5.76 6.94 -10.03
C TYR A 127 4.86 5.99 -10.81
N LEU A 128 4.16 5.10 -10.10
CA LEU A 128 3.29 4.07 -10.65
C LEU A 128 1.80 4.25 -10.29
N GLY A 129 1.46 5.30 -9.54
CA GLY A 129 0.08 5.64 -9.20
C GLY A 129 -0.33 5.32 -7.76
N ILE A 130 -1.61 5.59 -7.49
CA ILE A 130 -2.26 5.37 -6.19
C ILE A 130 -3.07 4.08 -6.22
N LEU A 131 -2.86 3.22 -5.24
CA LEU A 131 -3.64 2.02 -4.98
C LEU A 131 -4.53 2.29 -3.75
N TRP A 132 -5.81 2.56 -4.00
CA TRP A 132 -6.78 2.97 -2.97
C TRP A 132 -7.79 1.87 -2.60
N LYS A 133 -7.78 0.73 -3.31
CA LYS A 133 -8.60 -0.43 -3.00
C LYS A 133 -7.91 -1.73 -3.37
N ALA A 134 -8.41 -2.82 -2.80
CA ALA A 134 -7.99 -4.15 -3.19
C ALA A 134 -8.41 -4.51 -4.64
N PRO A 135 -7.60 -5.31 -5.35
CA PRO A 135 -6.25 -5.74 -4.98
C PRO A 135 -5.24 -4.59 -5.07
N PHE A 136 -4.36 -4.44 -4.06
CA PHE A 136 -3.26 -3.47 -4.07
C PHE A 136 -2.12 -4.00 -4.95
N ARG A 137 -2.30 -3.89 -6.27
CA ARG A 137 -1.40 -4.46 -7.27
C ARG A 137 -1.15 -3.46 -8.40
N VAL A 138 0.10 -3.39 -8.86
CA VAL A 138 0.52 -2.51 -9.96
C VAL A 138 1.38 -3.25 -10.98
N ASP A 139 1.22 -2.93 -12.25
CA ASP A 139 2.07 -3.42 -13.35
C ASP A 139 3.42 -2.68 -13.30
N ILE A 140 4.52 -3.42 -13.21
CA ILE A 140 5.89 -2.88 -13.16
C ILE A 140 6.71 -3.23 -14.41
N THR A 141 6.08 -3.86 -15.41
CA THR A 141 6.76 -4.46 -16.58
C THR A 141 7.68 -3.48 -17.29
N ASP A 142 7.24 -2.24 -17.48
CA ASP A 142 7.95 -1.24 -18.29
C ASP A 142 8.96 -0.40 -17.49
N VAL A 143 9.18 -0.75 -16.22
CA VAL A 143 9.99 0.05 -15.26
C VAL A 143 11.07 -0.79 -14.58
N VAL A 144 10.79 -2.08 -14.42
CA VAL A 144 11.69 -3.05 -13.81
C VAL A 144 12.91 -3.30 -14.71
N ARG A 145 14.06 -3.51 -14.08
CA ARG A 145 15.30 -3.92 -14.75
C ARG A 145 15.86 -5.21 -14.15
N PRO A 146 16.68 -5.98 -14.87
CA PRO A 146 17.40 -7.09 -14.26
C PRO A 146 18.26 -6.63 -13.09
N GLY A 147 18.34 -7.44 -12.04
CA GLY A 147 19.12 -7.12 -10.85
C GLY A 147 18.37 -6.20 -9.88
N LEU A 148 19.07 -5.20 -9.36
CA LEU A 148 18.63 -4.43 -8.21
C LEU A 148 17.67 -3.28 -8.61
N ASN A 149 16.50 -3.26 -7.99
CA ASN A 149 15.45 -2.26 -8.18
C ASN A 149 15.08 -1.62 -6.84
N ARG A 150 14.95 -0.29 -6.79
CA ARG A 150 14.56 0.43 -5.56
C ARG A 150 13.05 0.62 -5.53
N LEU A 151 12.38 0.00 -4.57
CA LEU A 151 10.95 0.15 -4.33
C LEU A 151 10.73 1.17 -3.21
N GLU A 152 9.81 2.10 -3.45
CA GLU A 152 9.25 2.98 -2.42
C GLU A 152 7.73 2.85 -2.41
N VAL A 153 7.15 2.73 -1.21
CA VAL A 153 5.69 2.66 -1.02
C VAL A 153 5.32 3.66 0.07
N HIS A 154 4.50 4.64 -0.26
CA HIS A 154 3.98 5.60 0.71
C HIS A 154 2.62 5.14 1.16
N VAL A 155 2.47 4.75 2.42
CA VAL A 155 1.21 4.26 2.97
C VAL A 155 0.56 5.33 3.83
N THR A 156 -0.72 5.60 3.59
CA THR A 156 -1.51 6.58 4.34
C THR A 156 -2.68 5.89 5.03
N ASN A 157 -2.86 6.15 6.33
CA ASN A 157 -3.99 5.64 7.12
C ASN A 157 -5.00 6.76 7.49
N LEU A 158 -5.89 6.46 8.43
CA LEU A 158 -6.89 7.40 8.95
C LEU A 158 -6.40 8.09 10.23
N TRP A 159 -7.00 9.22 10.57
CA TRP A 159 -6.74 10.01 11.79
C TRP A 159 -7.05 9.30 13.11
N VAL A 160 -7.80 8.19 13.08
CA VAL A 160 -8.33 7.49 14.26
C VAL A 160 -7.24 7.18 15.29
N ASN A 161 -6.11 6.60 14.86
CA ASN A 161 -5.08 6.15 15.79
C ASN A 161 -4.36 7.32 16.48
N ARG A 162 -4.10 8.41 15.76
CA ARG A 162 -3.49 9.61 16.35
C ARG A 162 -4.43 10.31 17.32
N LEU A 163 -5.73 10.38 17.00
CA LEU A 163 -6.74 10.92 17.93
C LEU A 163 -6.79 10.08 19.23
N ILE A 164 -6.82 8.74 19.12
CA ILE A 164 -6.74 7.84 20.30
C ILE A 164 -5.42 7.99 21.05
N GLY A 165 -4.32 8.20 20.33
CA GLY A 165 -3.00 8.40 20.93
C GLY A 165 -2.85 9.71 21.69
N ASP A 166 -3.58 10.76 21.30
CA ASP A 166 -3.58 12.04 22.00
C ASP A 166 -4.39 11.97 23.30
N GLU A 167 -5.41 11.10 23.36
CA GLU A 167 -6.17 10.81 24.60
C GLU A 167 -5.33 10.07 25.67
N GLN A 168 -4.11 9.65 25.35
CA GLN A 168 -3.16 9.11 26.35
C GLN A 168 -2.55 10.20 27.25
N TYR A 169 -2.75 11.47 26.91
CA TYR A 169 -2.23 12.62 27.65
C TYR A 169 -3.37 13.44 28.27
N PRO A 170 -3.10 14.27 29.29
CA PRO A 170 -4.12 15.14 29.89
C PRO A 170 -4.79 16.05 28.85
N ASP A 171 -6.04 16.42 29.12
CA ASP A 171 -6.73 17.44 28.34
C ASP A 171 -6.04 18.80 28.49
N ASP A 172 -5.93 19.53 27.38
CA ASP A 172 -5.43 20.92 27.33
C ASP A 172 -6.48 21.91 26.81
N CYS A 173 -7.73 21.48 26.85
CA CYS A 173 -8.93 22.23 26.59
C CYS A 173 -10.05 21.77 27.53
N GLU A 174 -11.09 22.59 27.66
CA GLU A 174 -12.27 22.23 28.44
C GLU A 174 -13.35 21.63 27.54
N TRP A 175 -13.98 20.55 28.01
CA TRP A 175 -15.05 19.84 27.31
C TRP A 175 -16.40 20.04 28.00
N GLN A 176 -17.47 20.19 27.20
CA GLN A 176 -18.86 20.09 27.63
C GLN A 176 -19.45 18.80 27.03
N GLY A 177 -19.40 17.71 27.81
CA GLY A 177 -19.64 16.38 27.26
C GLY A 177 -18.55 16.01 26.24
N SER A 178 -18.94 15.78 24.99
CA SER A 178 -17.99 15.52 23.89
C SER A 178 -17.67 16.75 23.06
N GLN A 179 -18.35 17.87 23.26
CA GLN A 179 -18.12 19.09 22.50
C GLN A 179 -17.09 19.98 23.21
N LEU A 180 -16.26 20.68 22.46
CA LEU A 180 -15.37 21.71 23.01
C LEU A 180 -16.21 22.80 23.69
N LYS A 181 -15.92 23.09 24.96
CA LYS A 181 -16.66 24.10 25.76
C LYS A 181 -16.37 25.53 25.27
N ALA A 182 -15.10 25.81 25.00
CA ALA A 182 -14.63 27.08 24.44
C ALA A 182 -13.26 26.86 23.77
N PHE A 183 -12.89 27.72 22.83
CA PHE A 183 -11.54 27.71 22.27
C PHE A 183 -10.51 28.00 23.39
N PRO A 184 -9.46 27.17 23.52
CA PRO A 184 -8.45 27.39 24.56
C PRO A 184 -7.70 28.71 24.36
N GLN A 185 -7.33 29.35 25.46
CA GLN A 185 -6.68 30.65 25.38
C GLN A 185 -5.31 30.59 24.69
N TRP A 186 -4.56 29.50 24.87
CA TRP A 186 -3.29 29.29 24.16
C TRP A 186 -3.48 29.25 22.64
N PHE A 187 -4.62 28.73 22.16
CA PHE A 187 -4.94 28.67 20.74
C PHE A 187 -5.32 30.06 20.21
N LEU A 188 -6.17 30.79 20.95
CA LEU A 188 -6.61 32.14 20.58
C LEU A 188 -5.46 33.15 20.56
N GLU A 189 -4.50 33.00 21.46
CA GLU A 189 -3.34 33.88 21.59
C GLU A 189 -2.13 33.44 20.75
N GLY A 190 -2.24 32.34 19.99
CA GLY A 190 -1.12 31.80 19.21
C GLY A 190 0.07 31.35 20.06
N LYS A 191 -0.16 31.01 21.33
CA LYS A 191 0.86 30.52 22.26
C LYS A 191 1.15 29.04 22.06
N PRO A 192 2.33 28.55 22.48
CA PRO A 192 2.63 27.12 22.48
C PRO A 192 1.57 26.31 23.22
N ARG A 193 1.27 25.13 22.67
CA ARG A 193 0.31 24.19 23.26
C ARG A 193 0.81 23.69 24.63
N PRO A 194 0.01 23.73 25.70
CA PRO A 194 0.43 23.32 27.04
C PRO A 194 0.83 21.84 27.15
N VAL A 195 0.18 20.97 26.36
CA VAL A 195 0.50 19.54 26.29
C VAL A 195 1.07 19.23 24.89
N PRO A 196 2.37 19.48 24.66
CA PRO A 196 2.99 19.38 23.33
C PRO A 196 3.00 17.95 22.76
N GLN A 197 2.73 16.94 23.59
CA GLN A 197 2.59 15.54 23.16
C GLN A 197 1.30 15.29 22.39
N ARG A 198 0.25 16.11 22.58
CA ARG A 198 -0.97 16.04 21.77
C ARG A 198 -0.71 16.74 20.44
N LEU A 199 -0.80 15.99 19.35
CA LEU A 199 -0.43 16.46 18.02
C LEU A 199 -1.63 17.00 17.22
N THR A 200 -2.84 16.57 17.56
CA THR A 200 -4.09 16.91 16.89
C THR A 200 -4.99 17.76 17.78
N PHE A 201 -5.79 18.63 17.17
CA PHE A 201 -6.78 19.45 17.84
C PHE A 201 -8.12 19.31 17.10
N THR A 202 -9.17 18.97 17.83
CA THR A 202 -10.54 18.79 17.31
C THR A 202 -11.53 19.50 18.20
N THR A 203 -12.65 19.95 17.63
CA THR A 203 -13.75 20.59 18.38
C THR A 203 -14.73 19.58 18.98
N TRP A 204 -14.49 18.29 18.74
CA TRP A 204 -15.27 17.17 19.28
C TRP A 204 -14.34 16.04 19.76
N LYS A 205 -14.71 15.42 20.88
CA LYS A 205 -14.04 14.27 21.47
C LYS A 205 -14.58 12.99 20.84
N HIS A 206 -13.97 12.58 19.73
CA HIS A 206 -14.42 11.44 18.92
C HIS A 206 -14.07 10.07 19.52
N TRP A 207 -13.00 10.01 20.33
CA TRP A 207 -12.41 8.76 20.81
C TRP A 207 -12.00 8.89 22.27
N THR A 208 -11.80 7.76 22.92
CA THR A 208 -11.26 7.65 24.28
C THR A 208 -9.90 6.96 24.23
N LYS A 209 -9.13 7.06 25.33
CA LYS A 209 -7.83 6.40 25.46
C LYS A 209 -7.88 4.87 25.32
N ASP A 210 -9.03 4.27 25.63
CA ASP A 210 -9.25 2.81 25.61
C ASP A 210 -9.92 2.33 24.31
N ALA A 211 -10.20 3.24 23.36
CA ALA A 211 -10.79 2.87 22.08
C ALA A 211 -9.86 1.97 21.26
N PRO A 212 -10.40 1.01 20.50
CA PRO A 212 -9.59 0.08 19.73
C PRO A 212 -8.88 0.79 18.57
N LEU A 213 -7.58 0.54 18.44
CA LEU A 213 -6.80 1.03 17.31
C LEU A 213 -7.20 0.34 16.00
N ARG A 214 -7.05 1.06 14.90
CA ARG A 214 -7.31 0.56 13.54
C ARG A 214 -6.01 0.00 12.95
N PRO A 215 -6.01 -1.23 12.40
CA PRO A 215 -4.87 -1.74 11.65
C PRO A 215 -4.39 -0.72 10.62
N SER A 216 -3.08 -0.50 10.54
CA SER A 216 -2.49 0.59 9.75
C SER A 216 -1.13 0.22 9.19
N GLY A 217 -0.82 0.69 7.99
CA GLY A 217 0.46 0.47 7.32
C GLY A 217 0.43 -0.56 6.20
N LEU A 218 1.63 -1.01 5.79
CA LEU A 218 1.82 -2.14 4.89
C LEU A 218 1.92 -3.41 5.75
N LEU A 219 0.89 -4.26 5.66
CA LEU A 219 0.75 -5.49 6.46
C LEU A 219 0.98 -6.74 5.61
N GLY A 220 0.72 -6.63 4.31
CA GLY A 220 0.63 -7.76 3.40
C GLY A 220 1.95 -8.48 3.13
N GLU A 221 1.80 -9.75 2.77
CA GLU A 221 2.83 -10.48 2.05
C GLU A 221 3.05 -9.81 0.69
N VAL A 222 4.15 -9.08 0.57
CA VAL A 222 4.52 -8.43 -0.68
C VAL A 222 5.07 -9.49 -1.62
N GLU A 223 4.57 -9.53 -2.85
CA GLU A 223 4.90 -10.56 -3.82
C GLU A 223 5.11 -9.95 -5.20
N LEU A 224 6.05 -10.52 -5.94
CA LEU A 224 6.19 -10.30 -7.37
C LEU A 224 5.56 -11.45 -8.14
N TYR A 225 4.83 -11.11 -9.20
CA TYR A 225 4.22 -12.06 -10.11
C TYR A 225 4.79 -11.88 -11.51
N ALA A 226 5.34 -12.95 -12.09
CA ALA A 226 5.62 -13.00 -13.53
C ALA A 226 4.52 -13.79 -14.24
N VAL A 227 3.69 -13.08 -15.00
CA VAL A 227 2.50 -13.60 -15.66
C VAL A 227 2.78 -13.76 -17.15
N LYS A 228 2.44 -14.92 -17.72
CA LYS A 228 2.64 -15.17 -19.14
C LYS A 228 1.60 -14.39 -19.96
N ARG A 229 2.09 -13.69 -20.97
CA ARG A 229 1.33 -12.89 -21.93
C ARG A 229 1.23 -13.62 -23.26
N TYR A 230 0.02 -13.66 -23.80
CA TYR A 230 -0.27 -14.12 -25.15
C TYR A 230 -0.88 -12.96 -25.95
N THR A 231 -0.34 -12.71 -27.13
CA THR A 231 -0.92 -11.78 -28.11
C THR A 231 -1.74 -12.59 -29.10
N ILE A 232 -2.99 -12.21 -29.28
CA ILE A 232 -3.98 -12.95 -30.05
C ILE A 232 -4.46 -12.07 -31.20
N THR A 233 -4.22 -12.52 -32.43
CA THR A 233 -4.72 -11.85 -33.63
C THR A 233 -6.21 -12.15 -33.79
N LEU A 234 -7.02 -11.09 -33.96
CA LEU A 234 -8.49 -11.15 -33.95
C LEU A 234 -9.12 -11.27 -35.35
N GLN A 235 -8.34 -11.66 -36.36
CA GLN A 235 -8.82 -11.94 -37.73
C GLN A 235 -9.88 -13.06 -37.75
#